data_AF-A0A2E3EAP0-F1
#
_entry.id   AF-A0A2E3EAP0-F1
#
_cell.length_a   1.000
_cell.length_b   1.000
_cell.length_c   1.000
_cell.angle_alpha   90.00
_cell.angle_beta   90.00
_cell.angle_gamma   90.00
#
_symmetry.space_group_name_H-M   'P 1'
#
loop_
_entity.id
_entity.type
_entity.pdbx_description
1 polymer ?
#
loop_
_entity_poly.entity_id
_entity_poly.type
_entity_poly.pdbx_seq_one_letter_code
_entity_poly.pdbx_strand_id
1 'polypeptide(L)'
;MEEVAHVPHGVRSERKNAGAKAISLLIAVLLNAAFFLVLMLISFTFFEEDEIELIVAQGPRDNKQNLNKEQFQQRRQMKPAPASSSSSSPILTSVAASPNAVFAVESLTDNNTFGIGDGWGKGASFGSGQQGGSVGFFGSRSVAQRVVFIVDVSASLSSQQFTMIKNELNKSLKRLAPSVNFQVIFFSGPAWFAEDQQSVKNKVHTIIHKGKKYVWKTNGGASRYYIESDESLYTSPWIIATQGNIKKIGRRIEAVKKSFGTDWRHPLKMALQMKPTADVVYFLTDGVVGNGQQAVDEVIKLNKRGPKAKIYTISMMQPRAEDLLKDLAERSGGEFSIVMADGEVRKKKKSKK
;
A
#
# COMPACT_ATOMS: atom_id res chain seq x y z
N MET A 1 1.11 -75.09 58.37
CA MET A 1 0.85 -76.05 57.27
C MET A 1 -0.57 -75.74 56.83
N GLU A 2 -0.87 -75.23 55.65
CA GLU A 2 -0.36 -75.59 54.33
C GLU A 2 -0.62 -74.42 53.35
N GLU A 3 0.31 -74.23 52.42
CA GLU A 3 0.35 -73.19 51.38
C GLU A 3 -0.46 -73.64 50.16
N VAL A 4 -1.33 -72.78 49.59
CA VAL A 4 -1.90 -73.02 48.26
C VAL A 4 -1.90 -71.73 47.41
N ALA A 5 -1.35 -71.92 46.20
CA ALA A 5 -0.90 -70.98 45.20
C ALA A 5 -1.96 -70.03 44.60
N HIS A 6 -1.47 -68.83 44.22
CA HIS A 6 -2.14 -67.84 43.40
C HIS A 6 -1.78 -68.05 41.91
N VAL A 7 -2.78 -68.09 41.03
CA VAL A 7 -2.62 -68.20 39.56
C VAL A 7 -2.68 -66.79 38.94
N PRO A 8 -1.71 -66.37 38.10
CA PRO A 8 -1.79 -65.07 37.43
C PRO A 8 -2.51 -65.15 36.07
N HIS A 9 -3.40 -64.19 35.82
CA HIS A 9 -4.08 -63.99 34.53
C HIS A 9 -3.15 -63.37 33.49
N GLY A 10 -3.26 -63.86 32.25
CA GLY A 10 -2.31 -63.68 31.16
C GLY A 10 -2.15 -62.28 30.59
N VAL A 11 -0.88 -61.86 30.52
CA VAL A 11 -0.35 -60.80 29.66
C VAL A 11 -0.14 -61.37 28.25
N ARG A 12 -1.15 -61.29 27.36
CA ARG A 12 -0.98 -61.75 25.95
C ARG A 12 -1.64 -60.88 24.87
N SER A 13 -2.10 -59.67 25.20
CA SER A 13 -2.84 -58.80 24.26
C SER A 13 -1.99 -57.72 23.58
N GLU A 14 -0.94 -57.19 24.21
CA GLU A 14 -0.29 -55.95 23.72
C GLU A 14 0.71 -56.15 22.55
N ARG A 15 1.31 -57.33 22.39
CA ARG A 15 2.34 -57.55 21.35
C ARG A 15 1.81 -57.58 19.91
N LYS A 16 0.51 -57.81 19.69
CA LYS A 16 -0.08 -57.86 18.33
C LYS A 16 -0.31 -56.47 17.72
N ASN A 17 -0.45 -55.43 18.53
CA ASN A 17 -0.81 -54.08 18.06
C ASN A 17 0.40 -53.21 17.65
N ALA A 18 1.61 -53.55 18.08
CA ALA A 18 2.81 -52.79 17.74
C ALA A 18 3.23 -52.98 16.26
N GLY A 19 3.13 -54.20 15.73
CA GLY A 19 3.46 -54.51 14.34
C GLY A 19 2.51 -53.84 13.34
N ALA A 20 1.20 -53.82 13.63
CA ALA A 20 0.21 -53.17 12.79
C ALA A 20 0.41 -51.63 12.70
N LYS A 21 0.78 -50.99 13.82
CA LYS A 21 1.09 -49.55 13.86
C LYS A 21 2.35 -49.22 13.05
N ALA A 22 3.39 -50.03 13.15
CA ALA A 22 4.63 -49.84 12.38
C ALA A 22 4.39 -49.96 10.86
N ILE A 23 3.60 -50.95 10.42
CA ILE A 23 3.24 -51.14 9.01
C ILE A 23 2.41 -49.96 8.50
N SER A 24 1.44 -49.47 9.29
CA SER A 24 0.62 -48.32 8.90
C SER A 24 1.43 -47.03 8.74
N LEU A 25 2.46 -46.81 9.58
CA LEU A 25 3.36 -45.67 9.48
C LEU A 25 4.22 -45.74 8.22
N LEU A 26 4.71 -46.93 7.89
CA LEU A 26 5.55 -47.16 6.70
C LEU A 26 4.74 -46.92 5.41
N ILE A 27 3.50 -47.42 5.36
CA ILE A 27 2.57 -47.18 4.24
C ILE A 27 2.26 -45.70 4.10
N ALA A 28 2.02 -44.99 5.21
CA ALA A 28 1.74 -43.55 5.17
C ALA A 28 2.93 -42.74 4.65
N VAL A 29 4.17 -43.08 5.05
CA VAL A 29 5.38 -42.41 4.55
C VAL A 29 5.56 -42.66 3.05
N LEU A 30 5.35 -43.90 2.58
CA LEU A 30 5.45 -44.24 1.17
C LEU A 30 4.40 -43.53 0.31
N LEU A 31 3.15 -43.43 0.79
CA LEU A 31 2.08 -42.70 0.11
C LEU A 31 2.41 -41.21 -0.03
N ASN A 32 2.92 -40.58 1.03
CA ASN A 32 3.32 -39.18 0.99
C ASN A 32 4.51 -38.97 0.04
N ALA A 33 5.50 -39.85 0.05
CA ALA A 33 6.65 -39.78 -0.87
C ALA A 33 6.22 -39.91 -2.34
N ALA A 34 5.30 -40.84 -2.65
CA ALA A 34 4.74 -41.00 -3.99
C ALA A 34 3.95 -39.75 -4.43
N PHE A 35 3.18 -39.14 -3.53
CA PHE A 35 2.45 -37.90 -3.80
C PHE A 35 3.40 -36.74 -4.15
N PHE A 36 4.50 -36.57 -3.41
CA PHE A 36 5.51 -35.56 -3.73
C PHE A 36 6.22 -35.83 -5.06
N LEU A 37 6.47 -37.10 -5.41
CA LEU A 37 7.07 -37.47 -6.70
C LEU A 37 6.14 -37.11 -7.87
N VAL A 38 4.85 -37.38 -7.75
CA VAL A 38 3.85 -36.99 -8.77
C VAL A 38 3.80 -35.47 -8.91
N LEU A 39 3.79 -34.73 -7.80
CA LEU A 39 3.82 -33.25 -7.84
C LEU A 39 5.11 -32.71 -8.50
N MET A 40 6.25 -33.36 -8.26
CA MET A 40 7.53 -32.98 -8.88
C MET A 40 7.50 -33.22 -10.39
N LEU A 41 6.96 -34.35 -10.85
CA LEU A 41 6.80 -34.64 -12.28
C LEU A 41 5.86 -33.65 -12.97
N ILE A 42 4.72 -33.33 -12.34
CA ILE A 42 3.78 -32.32 -12.85
C ILE A 42 4.47 -30.94 -12.90
N SER A 43 5.22 -30.56 -11.87
CA SER A 43 5.93 -29.28 -11.85
C SER A 43 6.94 -29.16 -12.98
N PHE A 44 7.56 -30.26 -13.43
CA PHE A 44 8.50 -30.26 -14.56
C PHE A 44 7.80 -30.08 -15.92
N THR A 45 6.55 -30.53 -16.06
CA THR A 45 5.80 -30.41 -17.32
C THR A 45 5.20 -29.01 -17.57
N PHE A 46 5.28 -28.09 -16.61
CA PHE A 46 4.74 -26.72 -16.73
C PHE A 46 5.82 -25.63 -16.92
N PHE A 47 7.09 -26.02 -17.11
CA PHE A 47 8.17 -25.10 -17.47
C PHE A 47 8.54 -25.28 -18.95
N GLU A 48 7.64 -24.88 -19.84
CA GLU A 48 7.98 -24.54 -21.22
C GLU A 48 7.88 -23.02 -21.29
N GLU A 49 9.02 -22.33 -21.27
CA GLU A 49 9.08 -20.88 -21.42
C GLU A 49 8.82 -20.55 -22.90
N ASP A 50 7.69 -19.90 -23.19
CA ASP A 50 7.44 -19.29 -24.49
C ASP A 50 8.42 -18.12 -24.69
N GLU A 51 9.50 -18.35 -25.43
CA GLU A 51 10.37 -17.28 -25.91
C GLU A 51 9.59 -16.40 -26.89
N ILE A 52 9.28 -15.17 -26.50
CA ILE A 52 8.70 -14.17 -27.39
C ILE A 52 9.81 -13.66 -28.31
N GLU A 53 9.86 -14.17 -29.54
CA GLU A 53 10.72 -13.68 -30.61
C GLU A 53 10.31 -12.25 -31.01
N LEU A 54 11.18 -11.27 -30.73
CA LEU A 54 10.96 -9.87 -31.10
C LEU A 54 11.31 -9.66 -32.58
N ILE A 55 10.31 -9.71 -33.47
CA ILE A 55 10.48 -9.34 -34.88
C ILE A 55 10.65 -7.82 -34.97
N VAL A 56 11.89 -7.35 -35.09
CA VAL A 56 12.20 -5.97 -35.46
C VAL A 56 12.01 -5.82 -36.97
N ALA A 57 10.86 -5.28 -37.37
CA ALA A 57 10.65 -4.85 -38.75
C ALA A 57 11.55 -3.63 -39.04
N GLN A 58 12.71 -3.87 -39.64
CA GLN A 58 13.52 -2.83 -40.26
C GLN A 58 12.87 -2.44 -41.60
N GLY A 59 12.30 -1.24 -41.67
CA GLY A 59 11.87 -0.64 -42.93
C GLY A 59 13.09 -0.30 -43.81
N PRO A 60 13.05 -0.54 -45.13
CA PRO A 60 14.16 -0.22 -46.01
C PRO A 60 14.29 1.28 -46.28
N ARG A 61 15.55 1.68 -46.49
CA ARG A 61 16.06 3.02 -46.75
C ARG A 61 15.66 3.59 -48.12
N ASP A 62 15.63 4.91 -48.14
CA ASP A 62 16.01 5.85 -49.22
C ASP A 62 15.57 5.56 -50.65
N ASN A 63 14.68 6.44 -51.16
CA ASN A 63 14.67 6.76 -52.58
C ASN A 63 14.82 8.27 -52.77
N LYS A 64 15.87 8.68 -53.48
CA LYS A 64 16.12 10.05 -53.91
C LYS A 64 15.17 10.38 -55.07
N GLN A 65 14.43 11.47 -54.96
CA GLN A 65 13.97 12.22 -56.12
C GLN A 65 14.28 13.71 -55.97
N ASN A 66 14.73 14.30 -57.08
CA ASN A 66 15.34 15.61 -57.20
C ASN A 66 14.34 16.66 -57.72
N LEU A 67 14.56 17.92 -57.28
CA LEU A 67 14.19 19.22 -57.88
C LEU A 67 12.69 19.60 -57.79
N ASN A 68 12.31 20.78 -57.29
CA ASN A 68 12.65 22.08 -57.86
C ASN A 68 12.50 23.24 -56.83
N LYS A 69 13.32 24.27 -56.98
CA LYS A 69 13.27 25.50 -56.16
C LYS A 69 12.23 26.46 -56.75
N GLU A 70 11.37 26.99 -55.89
CA GLU A 70 10.68 28.26 -56.10
C GLU A 70 11.03 29.16 -54.91
N GLN A 71 11.75 30.25 -55.17
CA GLN A 71 12.00 31.31 -54.20
C GLN A 71 10.95 32.40 -54.40
N PHE A 72 10.28 32.85 -53.33
CA PHE A 72 9.77 34.22 -53.28
C PHE A 72 9.79 34.83 -51.86
N GLN A 73 10.76 35.73 -51.67
CA GLN A 73 10.83 36.97 -50.89
C GLN A 73 10.14 37.12 -49.51
N GLN A 74 10.99 37.10 -48.48
CA GLN A 74 11.19 38.12 -47.42
C GLN A 74 10.01 39.02 -46.94
N ARG A 75 9.72 38.95 -45.63
CA ARG A 75 9.64 40.16 -44.78
C ARG A 75 10.00 39.84 -43.32
N ARG A 76 11.04 40.49 -42.82
CA ARG A 76 11.35 40.60 -41.40
C ARG A 76 10.22 41.38 -40.72
N GLN A 77 9.68 40.88 -39.62
CA GLN A 77 9.06 41.71 -38.59
C GLN A 77 9.59 41.31 -37.21
N MET A 78 9.91 42.34 -36.44
CA MET A 78 10.61 42.29 -35.16
C MET A 78 9.77 41.64 -34.06
N LYS A 79 10.48 41.08 -33.08
CA LYS A 79 9.95 40.58 -31.80
C LYS A 79 9.36 41.72 -30.97
N PRO A 80 8.11 41.62 -30.47
CA PRO A 80 7.65 42.39 -29.32
C PRO A 80 7.95 41.64 -28.01
N ALA A 81 8.37 42.39 -26.99
CA ALA A 81 8.45 41.96 -25.59
C ALA A 81 7.05 42.06 -24.91
N PRO A 82 6.85 41.50 -23.69
CA PRO A 82 5.59 40.89 -23.26
C PRO A 82 4.67 41.81 -22.41
N ALA A 83 3.36 41.55 -22.48
CA ALA A 83 2.27 41.76 -21.50
C ALA A 83 0.95 41.42 -22.27
N SER A 84 -0.16 40.85 -21.79
CA SER A 84 -0.73 40.62 -20.47
C SER A 84 -1.81 39.54 -20.59
N SER A 85 -2.08 38.88 -19.47
CA SER A 85 -3.25 38.09 -19.10
C SER A 85 -4.59 38.36 -19.81
N SER A 86 -5.20 37.30 -20.33
CA SER A 86 -6.67 37.13 -20.33
C SER A 86 -7.05 35.64 -20.40
N SER A 87 -6.66 34.86 -19.39
CA SER A 87 -7.46 33.69 -19.03
C SER A 87 -8.60 34.21 -18.16
N SER A 88 -9.81 34.13 -18.67
CA SER A 88 -11.07 34.38 -17.99
C SER A 88 -11.06 33.80 -16.57
N SER A 89 -10.82 34.66 -15.59
CA SER A 89 -11.15 34.40 -14.20
C SER A 89 -12.67 34.50 -14.06
N PRO A 90 -13.35 33.53 -13.43
CA PRO A 90 -14.71 33.74 -12.99
C PRO A 90 -14.68 34.87 -11.94
N ILE A 91 -15.48 35.91 -12.18
CA ILE A 91 -15.74 36.95 -11.18
C ILE A 91 -16.43 36.27 -10.00
N LEU A 92 -15.78 36.21 -8.83
CA LEU A 92 -16.44 35.82 -7.60
C LEU A 92 -16.03 36.73 -6.43
N THR A 93 -17.07 37.30 -5.86
CA THR A 93 -17.18 38.18 -4.71
C THR A 93 -16.46 37.61 -3.48
N SER A 94 -15.74 38.46 -2.76
CA SER A 94 -15.06 38.11 -1.50
C SER A 94 -16.07 37.72 -0.42
N VAL A 95 -16.21 36.43 -0.15
CA VAL A 95 -16.83 35.94 1.08
C VAL A 95 -15.71 35.66 2.10
N ALA A 96 -15.87 36.26 3.28
CA ALA A 96 -14.94 36.19 4.38
C ALA A 96 -14.56 34.75 4.76
N ALA A 97 -13.30 34.57 5.14
CA ALA A 97 -12.75 33.29 5.57
C ALA A 97 -13.48 32.77 6.82
N SER A 98 -14.07 31.58 6.69
CA SER A 98 -14.52 30.75 7.81
C SER A 98 -13.53 29.61 8.03
N PRO A 99 -13.10 29.31 9.27
CA PRO A 99 -12.14 28.24 9.57
C PRO A 99 -12.69 26.82 9.32
N ASN A 100 -13.96 26.68 8.92
CA ASN A 100 -14.64 25.39 8.70
C ASN A 100 -15.14 25.16 7.26
N ALA A 101 -14.60 25.87 6.26
CA ALA A 101 -15.04 25.68 4.88
C ALA A 101 -14.67 24.28 4.33
N VAL A 102 -15.67 23.40 4.28
CA VAL A 102 -15.62 22.09 3.61
C VAL A 102 -15.80 22.33 2.11
N PHE A 103 -14.76 22.05 1.32
CA PHE A 103 -14.91 21.98 -0.13
C PHE A 103 -14.81 20.53 -0.58
N ALA A 104 -15.92 20.00 -1.08
CA ALA A 104 -15.93 18.82 -1.91
C ALA A 104 -15.52 19.24 -3.32
N VAL A 105 -14.44 18.68 -3.85
CA VAL A 105 -14.12 18.82 -5.26
C VAL A 105 -15.16 18.01 -6.01
N GLU A 106 -16.10 18.68 -6.67
CA GLU A 106 -17.05 18.02 -7.56
C GLU A 106 -16.25 17.38 -8.70
N SER A 107 -16.23 16.05 -8.69
CA SER A 107 -15.59 15.23 -9.70
C SER A 107 -16.41 15.33 -10.98
N LEU A 108 -16.07 16.29 -11.84
CA LEU A 108 -16.46 16.21 -13.24
C LEU A 108 -15.81 14.94 -13.80
N THR A 109 -16.66 13.98 -14.12
CA THR A 109 -16.30 12.77 -14.85
C THR A 109 -15.62 13.17 -16.14
N ASP A 110 -14.39 12.69 -16.38
CA ASP A 110 -13.95 12.12 -17.65
C ASP A 110 -12.60 11.42 -17.47
N ASN A 111 -12.59 10.12 -17.81
CA ASN A 111 -11.46 9.19 -17.95
C ASN A 111 -10.36 9.17 -16.86
N ASN A 112 -10.59 8.33 -15.85
CA ASN A 112 -9.65 7.98 -14.78
C ASN A 112 -8.49 7.06 -15.24
N THR A 113 -7.75 7.45 -16.28
CA THR A 113 -6.37 6.98 -16.41
C THR A 113 -5.51 7.86 -15.51
N PHE A 114 -4.75 7.27 -14.58
CA PHE A 114 -3.84 8.05 -13.72
C PHE A 114 -2.72 8.67 -14.59
N GLY A 115 -3.00 9.85 -15.15
CA GLY A 115 -2.49 10.34 -16.43
C GLY A 115 -0.98 10.35 -16.61
N ILE A 116 -0.55 9.78 -17.74
CA ILE A 116 0.15 10.51 -18.80
C ILE A 116 -0.82 11.62 -19.24
N GLY A 117 -0.49 12.90 -19.00
CA GLY A 117 -1.15 14.03 -19.70
C GLY A 117 -2.25 14.84 -18.99
N ASP A 118 -2.69 14.53 -17.77
CA ASP A 118 -3.65 15.41 -17.08
C ASP A 118 -2.95 16.70 -16.62
N GLY A 119 -3.51 17.87 -16.93
CA GLY A 119 -3.00 19.22 -16.62
C GLY A 119 -2.82 19.57 -15.13
N TRP A 120 -2.70 18.57 -14.27
CA TRP A 120 -2.37 18.66 -12.85
C TRP A 120 -0.87 18.44 -12.65
N GLY A 121 -0.11 19.43 -13.13
CA GLY A 121 1.34 19.46 -13.04
C GLY A 121 1.84 19.48 -11.58
N LYS A 122 3.10 19.06 -11.41
CA LYS A 122 3.87 19.13 -10.16
C LYS A 122 3.73 20.53 -9.55
N GLY A 123 3.03 20.66 -8.41
CA GLY A 123 2.88 21.93 -7.71
C GLY A 123 1.57 22.71 -7.98
N ALA A 124 0.48 22.06 -8.39
CA ALA A 124 -0.85 22.67 -8.39
C ALA A 124 -1.22 23.15 -6.96
N SER A 125 -1.00 24.44 -6.70
CA SER A 125 -1.44 25.14 -5.50
C SER A 125 -2.91 25.51 -5.68
N PHE A 126 -3.78 24.93 -4.87
CA PHE A 126 -5.20 25.27 -4.87
C PHE A 126 -5.40 26.65 -4.25
N GLY A 127 -5.39 27.70 -5.06
CA GLY A 127 -5.75 29.07 -4.65
C GLY A 127 -4.77 29.78 -3.71
N SER A 128 -4.62 31.09 -3.88
CA SER A 128 -3.68 31.98 -3.17
C SER A 128 -3.98 32.21 -1.67
N GLY A 129 -4.77 31.34 -1.04
CA GLY A 129 -5.16 31.45 0.38
C GLY A 129 -5.31 30.11 1.11
N GLN A 130 -5.03 28.98 0.46
CA GLN A 130 -5.13 27.65 1.06
C GLN A 130 -3.75 27.15 1.47
N GLN A 131 -3.56 26.94 2.76
CA GLN A 131 -2.31 26.44 3.31
C GLN A 131 -2.27 24.91 3.12
N GLY A 132 -1.57 24.42 2.10
CA GLY A 132 -1.46 22.99 1.78
C GLY A 132 -1.09 22.75 0.32
N GLY A 133 -0.61 21.56 0.01
CA GLY A 133 -0.35 21.12 -1.35
C GLY A 133 -1.34 20.05 -1.78
N SER A 134 -1.49 19.92 -3.10
CA SER A 134 -2.16 18.78 -3.70
C SER A 134 -1.47 17.46 -3.31
N VAL A 135 -2.26 16.48 -2.85
CA VAL A 135 -1.81 15.13 -2.54
C VAL A 135 -2.75 14.10 -3.16
N GLY A 136 -2.23 12.97 -3.62
CA GLY A 136 -3.04 11.89 -4.18
C GLY A 136 -2.37 10.54 -4.09
N PHE A 137 -3.18 9.49 -4.14
CA PHE A 137 -2.74 8.10 -4.20
C PHE A 137 -3.82 7.24 -4.85
N PHE A 138 -3.49 6.50 -5.92
CA PHE A 138 -4.45 5.67 -6.66
C PHE A 138 -5.74 6.44 -7.00
N GLY A 139 -5.64 7.59 -7.66
CA GLY A 139 -6.80 8.40 -8.08
C GLY A 139 -7.62 9.06 -6.95
N SER A 140 -7.35 8.73 -5.68
CA SER A 140 -7.84 9.52 -4.54
C SER A 140 -7.05 10.81 -4.46
N ARG A 141 -7.73 11.94 -4.24
CA ARG A 141 -7.16 13.29 -4.29
C ARG A 141 -7.63 14.08 -3.08
N SER A 142 -6.75 14.88 -2.49
CA SER A 142 -7.04 15.79 -1.38
C SER A 142 -6.05 16.95 -1.36
N VAL A 143 -6.29 17.95 -0.52
CA VAL A 143 -5.33 19.01 -0.16
C VAL A 143 -4.85 18.75 1.26
N ALA A 144 -3.54 18.82 1.50
CA ALA A 144 -2.94 18.60 2.81
C ALA A 144 -1.61 19.35 2.97
N GLN A 145 -1.27 19.75 4.20
CA GLN A 145 0.09 20.16 4.55
C GLN A 145 0.92 18.96 5.02
N ARG A 146 0.25 17.97 5.62
CA ARG A 146 0.83 16.77 6.22
C ARG A 146 0.09 15.53 5.74
N VAL A 147 0.77 14.67 5.00
CA VAL A 147 0.18 13.43 4.44
C VAL A 147 0.95 12.19 4.87
N VAL A 148 0.25 11.14 5.31
CA VAL A 148 0.85 9.83 5.60
C VAL A 148 0.37 8.81 4.59
N PHE A 149 1.29 8.06 4.00
CA PHE A 149 1.00 6.88 3.19
C PHE A 149 1.27 5.64 4.05
N ILE A 150 0.20 4.92 4.41
CA ILE A 150 0.29 3.63 5.08
C ILE A 150 0.12 2.55 4.02
N VAL A 151 1.12 1.69 3.90
CA VAL A 151 1.23 0.74 2.79
C VAL A 151 1.40 -0.67 3.34
N ASP A 152 0.46 -1.53 2.99
CA ASP A 152 0.51 -2.96 3.29
C ASP A 152 1.66 -3.60 2.51
N VAL A 153 2.50 -4.34 3.24
CA VAL A 153 3.59 -5.17 2.71
C VAL A 153 3.44 -6.60 3.22
N SER A 154 2.22 -7.03 3.52
CA SER A 154 1.91 -8.39 3.96
C SER A 154 2.11 -9.42 2.86
N ALA A 155 2.31 -10.67 3.27
CA ALA A 155 2.53 -11.80 2.38
C ALA A 155 1.30 -12.16 1.52
N SER A 156 0.09 -11.69 1.87
CA SER A 156 -1.13 -11.95 1.11
C SER A 156 -1.19 -11.21 -0.22
N LEU A 157 -0.39 -10.14 -0.39
CA LEU A 157 -0.27 -9.43 -1.65
C LEU A 157 0.43 -10.30 -2.72
N SER A 158 -0.21 -10.42 -3.88
CA SER A 158 0.42 -10.98 -5.08
C SER A 158 1.61 -10.12 -5.53
N SER A 159 2.51 -10.71 -6.31
CA SER A 159 3.67 -9.98 -6.86
C SER A 159 3.25 -8.79 -7.72
N GLN A 160 2.19 -8.95 -8.53
CA GLN A 160 1.64 -7.87 -9.36
C GLN A 160 1.09 -6.71 -8.52
N GLN A 161 0.27 -7.02 -7.50
CA GLN A 161 -0.23 -5.99 -6.59
C GLN A 161 0.94 -5.26 -5.92
N PHE A 162 1.90 -5.99 -5.35
CA PHE A 162 3.03 -5.38 -4.66
C PHE A 162 3.85 -4.45 -5.56
N THR A 163 4.08 -4.83 -6.82
CA THR A 163 4.74 -3.99 -7.82
C THR A 163 3.93 -2.73 -8.16
N MET A 164 2.60 -2.88 -8.36
CA MET A 164 1.71 -1.74 -8.63
C MET A 164 1.73 -0.73 -7.48
N ILE A 165 1.71 -1.21 -6.23
CA ILE A 165 1.80 -0.38 -5.03
C ILE A 165 3.09 0.42 -4.99
N LYS A 166 4.24 -0.23 -5.22
CA LYS A 166 5.55 0.46 -5.23
C LYS A 166 5.61 1.53 -6.32
N ASN A 167 5.15 1.21 -7.52
CA ASN A 167 5.15 2.13 -8.66
C ASN A 167 4.28 3.36 -8.37
N GLU A 168 3.06 3.14 -7.88
CA GLU A 168 2.11 4.21 -7.58
C GLU A 168 2.56 5.07 -6.40
N LEU A 169 3.18 4.46 -5.38
CA LEU A 169 3.72 5.20 -4.23
C LEU A 169 4.87 6.10 -4.67
N ASN A 170 5.82 5.59 -5.46
CA ASN A 170 6.89 6.40 -6.02
C ASN A 170 6.36 7.54 -6.90
N LYS A 171 5.35 7.26 -7.73
CA LYS A 171 4.69 8.26 -8.58
C LYS A 171 4.04 9.35 -7.75
N SER A 172 3.33 8.97 -6.68
CA SER A 172 2.65 9.88 -5.77
C SER A 172 3.65 10.76 -5.00
N LEU A 173 4.73 10.18 -4.47
CA LEU A 173 5.78 10.96 -3.80
C LEU A 173 6.44 11.98 -4.73
N LYS A 174 6.71 11.61 -5.99
CA LYS A 174 7.29 12.53 -6.99
C LYS A 174 6.38 13.71 -7.35
N ARG A 175 5.06 13.55 -7.17
CA ARG A 175 4.02 14.55 -7.46
C ARG A 175 3.72 15.49 -6.29
N LEU A 176 4.19 15.17 -5.08
CA LEU A 176 3.99 16.03 -3.91
C LEU A 176 4.56 17.43 -4.16
N ALA A 177 3.82 18.45 -3.73
CA ALA A 177 4.32 19.82 -3.74
C ALA A 177 5.47 19.96 -2.72
N PRO A 178 6.52 20.77 -3.00
CA PRO A 178 7.67 20.91 -2.11
C PRO A 178 7.35 21.42 -0.70
N SER A 179 6.21 22.09 -0.52
CA SER A 179 5.71 22.58 0.76
C SER A 179 5.02 21.51 1.61
N VAL A 180 4.74 20.33 1.05
CA VAL A 180 4.07 19.23 1.74
C VAL A 180 5.06 18.45 2.59
N ASN A 181 4.67 18.20 3.82
CA ASN A 181 5.31 17.24 4.70
C ASN A 181 4.67 15.87 4.52
N PHE A 182 5.49 14.83 4.45
CA PHE A 182 5.01 13.48 4.23
C PHE A 182 5.66 12.46 5.15
N GLN A 183 5.02 11.30 5.22
CA GLN A 183 5.59 10.11 5.83
C GLN A 183 5.07 8.85 5.14
N VAL A 184 5.89 7.81 5.13
CA VAL A 184 5.51 6.48 4.64
C VAL A 184 5.67 5.49 5.78
N ILE A 185 4.60 4.74 6.07
CA ILE A 185 4.57 3.67 7.07
C ILE A 185 4.29 2.36 6.34
N PHE A 186 5.20 1.41 6.47
CA PHE A 186 4.96 0.04 6.00
C PHE A 186 4.36 -0.79 7.13
N PHE A 187 3.51 -1.75 6.80
CA PHE A 187 3.01 -2.69 7.79
C PHE A 187 2.75 -4.09 7.22
N SER A 188 2.86 -5.09 8.08
CA SER A 188 2.49 -6.50 7.80
C SER A 188 2.17 -7.20 9.12
N GLY A 189 1.43 -6.52 10.00
CA GLY A 189 1.34 -6.89 11.42
C GLY A 189 2.16 -5.90 12.26
N PRO A 190 3.50 -6.06 12.32
CA PRO A 190 4.38 -4.97 12.75
C PRO A 190 4.26 -3.78 11.79
N ALA A 191 4.48 -2.58 12.31
CA ALA A 191 4.49 -1.35 11.52
C ALA A 191 5.78 -0.56 11.77
N TRP A 192 6.29 0.09 10.72
CA TRP A 192 7.53 0.88 10.79
C TRP A 192 7.53 2.01 9.75
N PHE A 193 8.26 3.07 10.05
CA PHE A 193 8.47 4.15 9.09
C PHE A 193 9.45 3.70 8.00
N ALA A 194 9.29 4.20 6.77
CA ALA A 194 10.15 3.81 5.65
C ALA A 194 11.65 4.12 5.87
N GLU A 195 11.98 5.06 6.75
CA GLU A 195 13.36 5.35 7.14
C GLU A 195 13.98 4.36 8.11
N ASP A 196 13.15 3.55 8.79
CA ASP A 196 13.58 2.60 9.81
C ASP A 196 14.32 1.42 9.17
N GLN A 197 15.19 0.80 9.96
CA GLN A 197 15.79 -0.47 9.57
C GLN A 197 14.88 -1.60 10.06
N GLN A 198 14.54 -2.51 9.16
CA GLN A 198 13.70 -3.67 9.46
C GLN A 198 14.48 -4.94 9.18
N SER A 199 14.34 -5.91 10.09
CA SER A 199 14.89 -7.25 9.94
C SER A 199 13.90 -8.28 10.46
N VAL A 200 13.85 -9.43 9.79
CA VAL A 200 13.06 -10.59 10.22
C VAL A 200 14.01 -11.76 10.41
N LYS A 201 14.05 -12.32 11.62
CA LYS A 201 14.79 -13.54 11.95
C LYS A 201 13.89 -14.46 12.77
N ASN A 202 13.78 -15.73 12.39
CA ASN A 202 12.96 -16.72 13.09
C ASN A 202 11.52 -16.25 13.37
N LYS A 203 10.88 -15.60 12.39
CA LYS A 203 9.54 -14.99 12.49
C LYS A 203 9.41 -13.85 13.52
N VAL A 204 10.51 -13.40 14.11
CA VAL A 204 10.55 -12.22 14.97
C VAL A 204 10.94 -11.01 14.14
N HIS A 205 10.11 -9.98 14.18
CA HIS A 205 10.38 -8.73 13.49
C HIS A 205 11.11 -7.79 14.45
N THR A 206 12.25 -7.27 14.00
CA THR A 206 13.02 -6.27 14.73
C THR A 206 13.05 -5.00 13.91
N ILE A 207 12.67 -3.89 14.52
CA ILE A 207 12.71 -2.58 13.91
C ILE A 207 13.66 -1.69 14.71
N ILE A 208 14.56 -1.00 14.03
CA ILE A 208 15.47 -0.02 14.64
C ILE A 208 15.02 1.37 14.18
N HIS A 209 14.47 2.14 15.12
CA HIS A 209 14.07 3.52 14.90
C HIS A 209 14.97 4.44 15.72
N LYS A 210 15.70 5.34 15.05
CA LYS A 210 16.64 6.29 15.69
C LYS A 210 17.59 5.63 16.70
N GLY A 211 18.11 4.45 16.38
CA GLY A 211 19.03 3.69 17.24
C GLY A 211 18.35 2.85 18.32
N LYS A 212 17.04 3.02 18.55
CA LYS A 212 16.28 2.21 19.51
C LYS A 212 15.67 0.99 18.84
N LYS A 213 15.76 -0.16 19.51
CA LYS A 213 15.31 -1.46 19.02
C LYS A 213 13.90 -1.78 19.53
N TYR A 214 12.99 -2.07 18.61
CA TYR A 214 11.62 -2.51 18.86
C TYR A 214 11.47 -3.96 18.37
N VAL A 215 11.23 -4.88 19.30
CA VAL A 215 11.03 -6.30 18.98
C VAL A 215 9.53 -6.58 18.95
N TRP A 216 9.04 -7.05 17.81
CA TRP A 216 7.64 -7.36 17.61
C TRP A 216 7.41 -8.86 17.67
N LYS A 217 6.47 -9.23 18.54
CA LYS A 217 5.99 -10.60 18.74
C LYS A 217 4.51 -10.70 18.36
N THR A 218 4.03 -11.93 18.20
CA THR A 218 2.61 -12.21 17.93
C THR A 218 2.09 -13.19 18.97
N ASN A 219 0.90 -12.94 19.52
CA ASN A 219 0.19 -13.88 20.40
C ASN A 219 -0.50 -14.99 19.58
N GLY A 220 0.06 -15.36 18.44
CA GLY A 220 -0.49 -16.30 17.45
C GLY A 220 -1.40 -15.62 16.42
N GLY A 221 -1.41 -16.16 15.20
CA GLY A 221 -2.17 -15.64 14.07
C GLY A 221 -1.51 -14.43 13.40
N ALA A 222 -2.16 -13.93 12.36
CA ALA A 222 -1.64 -12.86 11.51
C ALA A 222 -1.92 -11.44 12.04
N SER A 223 -2.76 -11.24 13.06
CA SER A 223 -3.26 -9.90 13.43
C SER A 223 -3.06 -9.50 14.89
N ARG A 224 -2.35 -10.30 15.69
CA ARG A 224 -2.17 -10.09 17.15
C ARG A 224 -0.75 -9.72 17.51
N TYR A 225 -0.21 -8.73 16.80
CA TYR A 225 1.15 -8.25 17.02
C TYR A 225 1.22 -7.26 18.17
N TYR A 226 2.32 -7.31 18.91
CA TYR A 226 2.64 -6.39 20.00
C TYR A 226 4.16 -6.17 20.08
N ILE A 227 4.56 -5.05 20.67
CA ILE A 227 5.96 -4.76 20.99
C ILE A 227 6.28 -5.47 22.31
N GLU A 228 7.37 -6.24 22.35
CA GLU A 228 7.77 -7.03 23.52
C GLU A 228 8.17 -6.15 24.70
N SER A 229 8.92 -5.08 24.45
CA SER A 229 9.12 -4.06 25.46
C SER A 229 7.77 -3.39 25.72
N ASP A 230 7.44 -3.15 26.98
CA ASP A 230 6.30 -2.36 27.48
C ASP A 230 6.19 -0.92 26.91
N GLU A 231 7.01 -0.62 25.91
CA GLU A 231 7.06 0.59 25.16
C GLU A 231 5.81 0.81 24.31
N SER A 232 5.30 2.03 24.38
CA SER A 232 4.30 2.52 23.43
C SER A 232 4.83 2.57 22.01
N LEU A 233 3.92 2.53 21.03
CA LEU A 233 4.22 2.88 19.65
C LEU A 233 5.00 4.20 19.57
N TYR A 234 6.06 4.19 18.78
CA TYR A 234 6.94 5.33 18.59
C TYR A 234 6.46 6.22 17.42
N THR A 235 6.95 7.46 17.38
CA THR A 235 6.62 8.43 16.33
C THR A 235 7.87 8.90 15.60
N SER A 236 7.72 9.33 14.34
CA SER A 236 8.79 9.93 13.54
C SER A 236 8.52 11.41 13.27
N PRO A 237 9.56 12.25 13.08
CA PRO A 237 9.41 13.60 12.53
C PRO A 237 8.89 13.56 11.10
N TRP A 238 8.27 14.67 10.69
CA TRP A 238 7.83 14.87 9.32
C TRP A 238 9.01 15.02 8.35
N ILE A 239 8.84 14.50 7.13
CA ILE A 239 9.81 14.66 6.05
C ILE A 239 9.28 15.69 5.06
N ILE A 240 10.06 16.73 4.77
CA ILE A 240 9.71 17.71 3.72
C ILE A 240 9.89 17.05 2.34
N ALA A 241 8.94 17.26 1.42
CA ALA A 241 8.93 16.71 0.06
C ALA A 241 9.98 17.32 -0.90
N THR A 242 11.24 17.38 -0.47
CA THR A 242 12.37 17.74 -1.33
C THR A 242 12.72 16.58 -2.27
N GLN A 243 13.32 16.87 -3.43
CA GLN A 243 13.73 15.82 -4.38
C GLN A 243 14.73 14.83 -3.75
N GLY A 244 15.62 15.30 -2.87
CA GLY A 244 16.57 14.45 -2.15
C GLY A 244 15.88 13.47 -1.19
N ASN A 245 14.93 13.97 -0.40
CA ASN A 245 14.15 13.13 0.52
C ASN A 245 13.27 12.13 -0.24
N ILE A 246 12.59 12.57 -1.29
CA ILE A 246 11.79 11.69 -2.15
C ILE A 246 12.66 10.57 -2.75
N LYS A 247 13.87 10.89 -3.25
CA LYS A 247 14.81 9.88 -3.77
C LYS A 247 15.28 8.91 -2.69
N LYS A 248 15.55 9.40 -1.46
CA LYS A 248 15.93 8.57 -0.32
C LYS A 248 14.82 7.59 0.04
N ILE A 249 13.57 8.06 0.16
CA ILE A 249 12.42 7.21 0.47
C ILE A 249 12.08 6.27 -0.70
N GLY A 250 12.22 6.72 -1.95
CA GLY A 250 12.04 5.86 -3.13
C GLY A 250 12.94 4.61 -3.09
N ARG A 251 14.20 4.76 -2.69
CA ARG A 251 15.10 3.60 -2.49
C ARG A 251 14.60 2.64 -1.40
N ARG A 252 13.98 3.16 -0.35
CA ARG A 252 13.39 2.34 0.73
C ARG A 252 12.14 1.61 0.25
N ILE A 253 11.33 2.24 -0.59
CA ILE A 253 10.16 1.64 -1.24
C ILE A 253 10.60 0.49 -2.16
N GLU A 254 11.65 0.67 -2.95
CA GLU A 254 12.15 -0.44 -3.79
C GLU A 254 12.69 -1.60 -2.95
N ALA A 255 13.42 -1.29 -1.89
CA ALA A 255 14.07 -2.29 -1.04
C ALA A 255 13.11 -3.08 -0.12
N VAL A 256 11.92 -2.56 0.17
CA VAL A 256 11.00 -3.22 1.11
C VAL A 256 10.54 -4.57 0.56
N LYS A 257 10.54 -5.59 1.42
CA LYS A 257 10.12 -6.95 1.11
C LYS A 257 8.81 -7.26 1.84
N LYS A 258 8.05 -8.20 1.28
CA LYS A 258 6.84 -8.70 1.93
C LYS A 258 7.19 -9.45 3.21
N SER A 259 6.33 -9.37 4.22
CA SER A 259 6.47 -10.18 5.44
C SER A 259 5.14 -10.66 6.00
N PHE A 260 5.19 -11.62 6.94
CA PHE A 260 3.99 -12.29 7.45
C PHE A 260 3.23 -11.44 8.46
N GLY A 261 1.91 -11.42 8.33
CA GLY A 261 0.96 -10.76 9.23
C GLY A 261 0.20 -9.61 8.55
N THR A 262 -0.90 -9.18 9.17
CA THR A 262 -1.70 -8.01 8.82
C THR A 262 -2.46 -7.50 10.07
N ASP A 263 -2.06 -6.35 10.60
CA ASP A 263 -2.70 -5.67 11.73
C ASP A 263 -2.81 -4.18 11.43
N TRP A 264 -4.03 -3.67 11.32
CA TRP A 264 -4.31 -2.29 10.93
C TRP A 264 -4.10 -1.29 12.06
N ARG A 265 -4.12 -1.74 13.31
CA ARG A 265 -4.12 -0.84 14.48
C ARG A 265 -2.84 -0.04 14.57
N HIS A 266 -1.70 -0.72 14.48
CA HIS A 266 -0.38 -0.13 14.69
C HIS A 266 -0.06 0.98 13.69
N PRO A 267 -0.14 0.78 12.37
CA PRO A 267 0.22 1.84 11.44
C PRO A 267 -0.74 3.03 11.49
N LEU A 268 -2.04 2.80 11.69
CA LEU A 268 -3.03 3.87 11.83
C LEU A 268 -2.80 4.68 13.11
N LYS A 269 -2.52 4.01 14.23
CA LYS A 269 -2.16 4.69 15.49
C LYS A 269 -0.87 5.49 15.34
N MET A 270 0.17 4.92 14.74
CA MET A 270 1.43 5.62 14.47
C MET A 270 1.19 6.90 13.66
N ALA A 271 0.39 6.85 12.60
CA ALA A 271 0.06 8.03 11.78
C ALA A 271 -0.68 9.12 12.59
N LEU A 272 -1.68 8.73 13.39
CA LEU A 272 -2.49 9.68 14.18
C LEU A 272 -1.74 10.28 15.38
N GLN A 273 -0.73 9.57 15.90
CA GLN A 273 0.09 10.02 17.03
C GLN A 273 1.23 10.96 16.63
N MET A 274 1.52 11.12 15.33
CA MET A 274 2.49 12.09 14.84
C MET A 274 2.15 13.52 15.29
N LYS A 275 3.17 14.36 15.46
CA LYS A 275 3.04 15.74 15.93
C LYS A 275 3.72 16.72 14.96
N PRO A 276 2.99 17.70 14.39
CA PRO A 276 1.52 17.82 14.36
C PRO A 276 0.86 16.59 13.71
N THR A 277 -0.41 16.34 13.99
CA THR A 277 -1.12 15.19 13.42
C THR A 277 -1.29 15.34 11.91
N ALA A 278 -1.49 14.22 11.22
CA ALA A 278 -1.69 14.19 9.78
C ALA A 278 -3.01 14.90 9.38
N ASP A 279 -3.02 15.60 8.26
CA ASP A 279 -4.27 16.12 7.69
C ASP A 279 -4.98 15.02 6.89
N VAL A 280 -4.18 14.23 6.17
CA VAL A 280 -4.62 13.15 5.29
C VAL A 280 -3.79 11.89 5.55
N VAL A 281 -4.48 10.76 5.65
CA VAL A 281 -3.87 9.43 5.69
C VAL A 281 -4.41 8.64 4.50
N TYR A 282 -3.52 8.14 3.65
CA TYR A 282 -3.85 7.14 2.65
C TYR A 282 -3.53 5.75 3.23
N PHE A 283 -4.54 4.93 3.46
CA PHE A 283 -4.41 3.58 4.01
C PHE A 283 -4.68 2.55 2.92
N LEU A 284 -3.64 1.83 2.52
CA LEU A 284 -3.70 0.85 1.43
C LEU A 284 -3.51 -0.57 1.97
N THR A 285 -4.41 -1.47 1.60
CA THR A 285 -4.37 -2.90 1.97
C THR A 285 -5.15 -3.76 0.96
N ASP A 286 -4.98 -5.07 0.98
CA ASP A 286 -5.84 -6.01 0.24
C ASP A 286 -7.14 -6.36 0.99
N GLY A 287 -7.33 -5.80 2.19
CA GLY A 287 -8.53 -6.01 2.99
C GLY A 287 -8.52 -7.31 3.79
N VAL A 288 -7.39 -7.97 3.95
CA VAL A 288 -7.26 -9.13 4.86
C VAL A 288 -6.91 -8.64 6.26
N VAL A 289 -7.80 -8.86 7.24
CA VAL A 289 -7.53 -8.49 8.64
C VAL A 289 -8.24 -9.41 9.61
N GLY A 290 -7.57 -9.74 10.71
CA GLY A 290 -8.21 -10.33 11.89
C GLY A 290 -8.60 -9.25 12.90
N ASN A 291 -9.80 -9.34 13.48
CA ASN A 291 -10.36 -8.36 14.44
C ASN A 291 -10.49 -6.93 13.88
N GLY A 292 -10.83 -6.80 12.60
CA GLY A 292 -10.87 -5.51 11.92
C GLY A 292 -11.83 -4.48 12.54
N GLN A 293 -13.00 -4.89 13.05
CA GLN A 293 -13.95 -3.97 13.71
C GLN A 293 -13.33 -3.28 14.93
N GLN A 294 -12.66 -4.04 15.80
CA GLN A 294 -11.93 -3.49 16.94
C GLN A 294 -10.88 -2.47 16.48
N ALA A 295 -10.16 -2.78 15.39
CA ALA A 295 -9.17 -1.87 14.84
C ALA A 295 -9.79 -0.54 14.39
N VAL A 296 -10.91 -0.60 13.67
CA VAL A 296 -11.63 0.60 13.21
C VAL A 296 -12.09 1.44 14.41
N ASP A 297 -12.72 0.82 15.41
CA ASP A 297 -13.24 1.55 16.57
C ASP A 297 -12.16 2.21 17.41
N GLU A 298 -11.04 1.53 17.65
CA GLU A 298 -9.89 2.09 18.36
C GLU A 298 -9.28 3.28 17.60
N VAL A 299 -9.13 3.15 16.27
CA VAL A 299 -8.56 4.20 15.41
C VAL A 299 -9.49 5.42 15.36
N ILE A 300 -10.80 5.22 15.18
CA ILE A 300 -11.76 6.33 15.18
C ILE A 300 -11.81 7.02 16.54
N LYS A 301 -11.76 6.27 17.65
CA LYS A 301 -11.69 6.85 18.99
C LYS A 301 -10.44 7.70 19.17
N LEU A 302 -9.29 7.24 18.67
CA LEU A 302 -8.04 8.01 18.71
C LEU A 302 -8.12 9.28 17.85
N ASN A 303 -8.64 9.18 16.62
CA ASN A 303 -8.75 10.31 15.69
C ASN A 303 -9.68 11.43 16.20
N LYS A 304 -10.63 11.11 17.10
CA LYS A 304 -11.52 12.10 17.73
C LYS A 304 -10.86 12.95 18.82
N ARG A 305 -9.65 12.61 19.30
CA ARG A 305 -8.98 13.29 20.43
C ARG A 305 -8.28 14.60 20.06
N GLY A 306 -8.19 14.95 18.78
CA GLY A 306 -7.49 16.14 18.30
C GLY A 306 -7.98 16.58 16.92
N PRO A 307 -7.17 17.35 16.16
CA PRO A 307 -7.46 17.64 14.77
C PRO A 307 -7.68 16.34 14.00
N LYS A 308 -8.82 16.24 13.30
CA LYS A 308 -9.25 14.99 12.66
C LYS A 308 -8.51 14.80 11.35
N ALA A 309 -7.72 13.74 11.25
CA ALA A 309 -7.15 13.30 9.99
C ALA A 309 -8.26 12.67 9.12
N LYS A 310 -8.29 13.01 7.83
CA LYS A 310 -9.13 12.30 6.85
C LYS A 310 -8.42 11.03 6.42
N ILE A 311 -9.05 9.87 6.58
CA ILE A 311 -8.45 8.57 6.22
C ILE A 311 -9.10 8.08 4.92
N TYR A 312 -8.34 8.09 3.84
CA TYR A 312 -8.72 7.49 2.57
C TYR A 312 -8.29 6.03 2.57
N THR A 313 -9.24 5.11 2.40
CA THR A 313 -8.95 3.68 2.36
C THR A 313 -8.94 3.21 0.93
N ILE A 314 -7.87 2.52 0.53
CA ILE A 314 -7.67 2.03 -0.83
C ILE A 314 -7.48 0.52 -0.73
N SER A 315 -8.32 -0.22 -1.43
CA SER A 315 -8.19 -1.66 -1.51
C SER A 315 -7.59 -2.11 -2.85
N MET A 316 -6.66 -3.04 -2.78
CA MET A 316 -6.19 -3.77 -3.97
C MET A 316 -7.14 -4.92 -4.28
N MET A 317 -7.70 -4.93 -5.48
CA MET A 317 -8.71 -5.89 -5.94
C MET A 317 -9.95 -5.89 -5.04
N GLN A 318 -10.80 -6.91 -5.11
CA GLN A 318 -11.99 -7.00 -4.29
C GLN A 318 -11.62 -7.33 -2.82
N PRO A 319 -11.86 -6.42 -1.86
CA PRO A 319 -11.48 -6.64 -0.47
C PRO A 319 -12.41 -7.64 0.22
N ARG A 320 -11.85 -8.50 1.07
CA ARG A 320 -12.64 -9.30 2.02
C ARG A 320 -13.28 -8.44 3.11
N ALA A 321 -12.57 -7.40 3.57
CA ALA A 321 -13.03 -6.48 4.60
C ALA A 321 -13.53 -5.14 4.02
N GLU A 322 -14.27 -5.18 2.91
CA GLU A 322 -14.78 -3.98 2.21
C GLU A 322 -15.53 -3.04 3.17
N ASP A 323 -16.46 -3.58 3.95
CA ASP A 323 -17.33 -2.77 4.80
C ASP A 323 -16.57 -2.09 5.94
N LEU A 324 -15.52 -2.73 6.46
CA LEU A 324 -14.65 -2.14 7.48
C LEU A 324 -13.79 -0.99 6.92
N LEU A 325 -13.30 -1.15 5.69
CA LEU A 325 -12.54 -0.09 5.01
C LEU A 325 -13.43 1.11 4.69
N LYS A 326 -14.68 0.86 4.29
CA LYS A 326 -15.68 1.93 4.12
C LYS A 326 -16.00 2.61 5.43
N ASP A 327 -16.29 1.85 6.49
CA ASP A 327 -16.64 2.40 7.80
C ASP A 327 -15.51 3.31 8.34
N LEU A 328 -14.26 2.87 8.20
CA LEU A 328 -13.08 3.67 8.58
C LEU A 328 -12.97 4.97 7.77
N ALA A 329 -13.17 4.90 6.44
CA ALA A 329 -13.11 6.09 5.59
C ALA A 329 -14.24 7.07 5.90
N GLU A 330 -15.48 6.58 5.99
CA GLU A 330 -16.66 7.41 6.24
C GLU A 330 -16.59 8.09 7.61
N ARG A 331 -16.27 7.35 8.67
CA ARG A 331 -16.19 7.89 10.05
C ARG A 331 -15.02 8.86 10.25
N SER A 332 -14.00 8.82 9.40
CA SER A 332 -12.87 9.77 9.42
C SER A 332 -13.05 10.95 8.45
N GLY A 333 -14.08 10.93 7.60
CA GLY A 333 -14.31 11.97 6.58
C GLY A 333 -13.46 11.84 5.32
N GLY A 334 -12.91 10.66 5.05
CA GLY A 334 -12.25 10.31 3.79
C GLY A 334 -13.18 9.58 2.81
N GLU A 335 -12.58 8.87 1.85
CA GLU A 335 -13.27 8.09 0.83
C GLU A 335 -12.64 6.69 0.69
N PHE A 336 -13.47 5.72 0.29
CA PHE A 336 -13.04 4.37 -0.04
C PHE A 336 -12.93 4.19 -1.56
N SER A 337 -11.82 3.60 -2.02
CA SER A 337 -11.57 3.28 -3.42
C SER A 337 -11.07 1.84 -3.60
N ILE A 338 -11.37 1.25 -4.75
CA ILE A 338 -10.88 -0.07 -5.15
C ILE A 338 -9.99 0.09 -6.39
N VAL A 339 -8.83 -0.57 -6.38
CA VAL A 339 -7.90 -0.65 -7.50
C VAL A 339 -8.03 -2.01 -8.17
N MET A 340 -8.41 -2.02 -9.45
CA MET A 340 -8.62 -3.24 -10.24
C MET A 340 -7.31 -3.75 -10.84
N ALA A 341 -7.33 -4.97 -11.40
CA ALA A 341 -6.14 -5.67 -11.92
C ALA A 341 -5.44 -4.91 -13.07
N ASP A 342 -6.22 -4.19 -13.87
CA ASP A 342 -5.79 -3.30 -14.95
C ASP A 342 -5.30 -1.93 -14.44
N GLY A 343 -5.36 -1.68 -13.13
CA GLY A 343 -5.01 -0.41 -12.50
C GLY A 343 -6.15 0.63 -12.51
N GLU A 344 -7.34 0.27 -12.99
CA GLU A 344 -8.52 1.15 -12.93
C GLU A 344 -8.91 1.39 -11.46
N VAL A 345 -9.18 2.66 -11.12
CA VAL A 345 -9.63 3.04 -9.77
C VAL A 345 -11.14 3.26 -9.79
N ARG A 346 -11.86 2.44 -9.04
CA ARG A 346 -13.31 2.56 -8.84
C ARG A 346 -13.61 3.18 -7.49
N LYS A 347 -14.28 4.34 -7.53
CA LYS A 347 -14.84 4.99 -6.34
C LYS A 347 -16.32 4.60 -6.23
N LYS A 348 -16.74 4.04 -5.11
CA LYS A 348 -18.18 3.88 -4.85
C LYS A 348 -18.72 5.20 -4.30
N LYS A 349 -19.79 5.71 -4.91
CA LYS A 349 -20.51 6.89 -4.41
C LYS A 349 -20.99 6.62 -2.98
N LYS A 350 -20.86 7.62 -2.10
CA LYS A 350 -21.46 7.60 -0.76
C LYS A 350 -22.93 7.18 -0.89
N SER A 351 -23.36 6.22 -0.07
CA SER A 351 -24.80 5.96 0.06
C SER A 351 -25.43 7.28 0.54
N LYS A 352 -26.36 7.82 -0.25
CA LYS A 352 -27.22 8.90 0.24
C LYS A 352 -28.09 8.26 1.32
N LYS A 353 -27.83 8.60 2.57
CA LYS A 353 -28.75 8.31 3.67
C LYS A 353 -29.96 9.21 3.58
#